data_AF-A0A961WTG8-F1
#
_entry.id   AF-A0A961WTG8-F1
#
_cell.length_a   1.000
_cell.length_b   1.000
_cell.length_c   1.000
_cell.angle_alpha   90.00
_cell.angle_beta   90.00
_cell.angle_gamma   90.00
#
_symmetry.space_group_name_H-M   'P 1'
#
loop_
_entity.id
_entity.type
_entity.pdbx_description
1 polymer ?
#
loop_
_entity_poly.entity_id
_entity_poly.type
_entity_poly.pdbx_seq_one_letter_code
_entity_poly.pdbx_strand_id
1 'polypeptide(L)'
;MRVTEKGQVTIPKHIRERLGIGPGSEVEFVEDRDAVRLEPKAEDKSAKELMFDRAIERFRGTGRIGLGTEEYMALIRDRDIPLPLKEDQPGGFSEDAD
;
A
#
# COMPACT_ATOMS: atom_id res chain seq x y z
N MET A 1 -15.02 19.97 8.67
CA MET A 1 -15.68 19.07 9.67
C MET A 1 -15.71 19.78 11.01
N ARG A 2 -16.68 19.50 11.87
CA ARG A 2 -16.86 20.15 13.17
C ARG A 2 -16.74 19.10 14.26
N VAL A 3 -16.02 19.43 15.33
CA VAL A 3 -15.93 18.58 16.53
C VAL A 3 -17.24 18.72 17.30
N THR A 4 -17.82 17.60 17.73
CA THR A 4 -19.04 17.61 18.56
C THR A 4 -18.72 18.04 19.99
N GLU A 5 -19.74 18.34 20.79
CA GLU A 5 -19.56 18.68 22.22
C GLU A 5 -18.85 17.56 23.01
N LYS A 6 -18.96 16.31 22.54
CA LYS A 6 -18.29 15.14 23.13
C LYS A 6 -16.89 14.88 22.56
N GLY A 7 -16.34 15.80 21.75
CA GLY A 7 -15.02 15.64 21.16
C GLY A 7 -14.97 14.68 19.96
N GLN A 8 -16.11 14.27 19.39
CA GLN A 8 -16.12 13.34 18.27
C GLN A 8 -15.93 14.06 16.94
N VAL A 9 -15.20 13.44 16.02
CA VAL A 9 -15.02 13.90 14.63
C VAL A 9 -15.27 12.75 13.67
N THR A 10 -15.91 13.05 12.54
CA THR A 10 -16.17 12.06 11.50
C THR A 10 -14.95 11.89 10.60
N ILE A 11 -14.59 10.65 10.25
CA ILE A 11 -13.55 10.40 9.25
C ILE A 11 -14.18 10.37 7.85
N PRO A 12 -13.73 11.19 6.88
CA PRO A 12 -14.23 11.15 5.51
C PRO A 12 -14.09 9.79 4.85
N LYS A 13 -15.03 9.42 3.96
CA LYS A 13 -15.04 8.12 3.26
C LYS A 13 -13.71 7.79 2.55
N HIS A 14 -13.16 8.75 1.81
CA HIS A 14 -11.91 8.55 1.06
C HIS A 14 -10.69 8.28 1.98
N ILE A 15 -10.71 8.79 3.21
CA ILE A 15 -9.64 8.52 4.20
C ILE A 15 -9.84 7.12 4.78
N ARG A 16 -11.08 6.75 5.13
CA ARG A 16 -11.40 5.39 5.63
C ARG A 16 -10.97 4.31 4.65
N GLU A 17 -11.30 4.46 3.36
CA GLU A 17 -10.95 3.49 2.32
C GLU A 17 -9.43 3.37 2.14
N ARG A 18 -8.72 4.50 2.14
CA ARG A 18 -7.27 4.52 1.99
C ARG A 18 -6.54 3.89 3.18
N LEU A 19 -7.06 4.06 4.39
CA LEU A 19 -6.48 3.54 5.62
C LEU A 19 -7.07 2.19 6.06
N GLY A 20 -8.02 1.63 5.29
CA GLY A 20 -8.69 0.36 5.64
C GLY A 20 -9.57 0.44 6.90
N ILE A 21 -10.01 1.63 7.32
CA ILE A 21 -10.80 1.82 8.55
C ILE A 21 -12.28 1.55 8.27
N GLY A 22 -12.77 0.40 8.72
CA GLY A 22 -14.15 -0.04 8.59
C GLY A 22 -14.96 0.11 9.88
N PRO A 23 -16.25 -0.26 9.85
CA PRO A 23 -17.06 -0.40 11.07
C PRO A 23 -16.40 -1.41 12.03
N GLY A 24 -16.17 -1.00 13.28
CA GLY A 24 -15.54 -1.84 14.30
C GLY A 24 -14.01 -1.79 14.33
N SER A 25 -13.36 -1.07 13.41
CA SER A 25 -11.91 -0.88 13.46
C SER A 25 -11.49 -0.05 14.67
N GLU A 26 -10.45 -0.52 15.37
CA GLU A 26 -9.80 0.25 16.42
C GLU A 26 -8.77 1.21 15.83
N VAL A 27 -8.70 2.42 16.38
CA VAL A 27 -7.76 3.46 15.96
C VAL A 27 -7.09 4.07 17.18
N GLU A 28 -5.83 4.44 17.04
CA GLU A 28 -5.04 5.09 18.07
C GLU A 28 -4.81 6.56 17.68
N PHE A 29 -4.98 7.45 18.66
CA PHE A 29 -4.66 8.86 18.51
C PHE A 29 -3.25 9.08 19.05
N VAL A 30 -2.35 9.52 18.18
CA VAL A 30 -0.97 9.84 18.52
C VAL A 30 -0.82 11.37 18.51
N GLU A 31 -0.46 11.93 19.66
CA GLU A 31 -0.13 13.34 19.77
C GLU A 31 1.22 13.64 19.11
N ASP A 32 1.23 14.64 18.24
CA ASP A 32 2.43 15.29 17.72
C ASP A 32 2.41 16.76 18.20
N ARG A 33 3.49 17.52 17.98
CA ARG A 33 3.67 18.87 18.54
C ARG A 33 2.48 19.80 18.30
N ASP A 34 1.99 19.83 17.05
CA ASP A 34 0.91 20.72 16.62
C ASP A 34 -0.25 19.97 15.92
N ALA A 35 -0.24 18.64 15.98
CA ALA A 35 -1.18 17.81 15.24
C ALA A 35 -1.52 16.53 16.01
N VAL A 36 -2.66 15.93 15.67
CA VAL A 36 -3.00 14.59 16.12
C VAL A 36 -3.02 13.70 14.89
N ARG A 37 -2.26 12.61 14.94
CA ARG A 37 -2.30 11.56 13.92
C ARG A 37 -3.25 10.46 14.37
N LEU A 38 -3.95 9.91 13.39
CA LEU A 38 -4.87 8.80 13.61
C LEU A 38 -4.29 7.57 12.90
N GLU A 39 -3.88 6.59 13.69
CA GLU A 39 -3.27 5.37 13.20
C GLU A 39 -4.26 4.21 13.35
N PRO A 40 -4.50 3.39 12.31
CA PRO A 40 -5.21 2.14 12.49
C PRO A 40 -4.43 1.32 13.51
N LYS A 41 -5.09 0.87 14.57
CA LYS A 41 -4.45 -0.05 15.49
C LYS A 41 -4.14 -1.30 14.69
N ALA A 42 -2.90 -1.76 14.72
CA ALA A 42 -2.56 -3.02 14.09
C ALA A 42 -3.49 -4.07 14.72
N GLU A 43 -4.41 -4.62 13.91
CA GLU A 43 -4.97 -5.93 14.26
C GLU A 43 -3.76 -6.83 14.52
N ASP A 44 -3.82 -7.65 15.57
CA ASP A 44 -2.81 -8.67 15.82
C ASP A 44 -2.63 -9.42 14.52
N LYS A 45 -1.60 -9.04 13.74
CA LYS A 45 -1.39 -9.58 12.41
C LYS A 45 -1.38 -11.07 12.62
N SER A 46 -2.26 -11.76 11.90
CA SER A 46 -2.35 -13.20 12.05
C SER A 46 -0.93 -13.77 11.92
N ALA A 47 -0.60 -14.82 12.66
CA ALA A 47 0.75 -15.41 12.57
C ALA A 47 1.16 -15.67 11.11
N LYS A 48 0.17 -15.92 10.25
CA LYS A 48 0.28 -16.06 8.79
C LYS A 48 0.70 -14.77 8.07
N GLU A 49 0.12 -13.61 8.39
CA GLU A 49 0.52 -12.32 7.81
C GLU A 49 1.92 -11.89 8.26
N LEU A 50 2.27 -12.11 9.53
CA LEU A 50 3.63 -11.85 10.01
C LEU A 50 4.66 -12.76 9.32
N MET A 51 4.30 -14.03 9.10
CA MET A 51 5.14 -14.96 8.33
C MET A 51 5.24 -14.55 6.86
N PHE A 52 4.15 -14.07 6.26
CA PHE A 52 4.13 -13.61 4.88
C PHE A 52 4.98 -12.34 4.70
N ASP A 53 4.84 -11.35 5.58
CA ASP A 53 5.64 -10.13 5.57
C ASP A 53 7.13 -10.45 5.74
N ARG A 54 7.48 -11.33 6.68
CA ARG A 54 8.87 -11.82 6.85
C ARG A 54 9.38 -12.56 5.62
N ALA A 55 8.53 -13.34 4.95
CA ALA A 55 8.90 -14.01 3.71
C ALA A 55 9.18 -12.98 2.62
N ILE A 56 8.29 -12.00 2.42
CA ILE A 56 8.45 -10.92 1.44
C ILE A 56 9.69 -10.07 1.74
N GLU A 57 9.97 -9.72 2.99
CA GLU A 57 11.20 -9.01 3.38
C GLU A 57 12.46 -9.83 3.09
N ARG A 58 12.44 -11.15 3.29
CA ARG A 58 13.57 -12.02 2.93
C ARG A 58 13.80 -12.09 1.42
N PHE A 59 12.75 -11.95 0.62
CA PHE A 59 12.84 -11.94 -0.85
C PHE A 59 13.03 -10.54 -1.43
N ARG A 60 12.93 -9.47 -0.63
CA ARG A 60 13.22 -8.09 -1.08
C ARG A 60 14.69 -7.98 -1.45
N GLY A 61 14.96 -7.68 -2.72
CA GLY A 61 16.32 -7.52 -3.25
C GLY A 61 16.94 -8.80 -3.83
N THR A 62 16.28 -9.96 -3.72
CA THR A 62 16.77 -11.22 -4.34
C THR A 62 16.28 -11.42 -5.77
N GLY A 63 15.50 -10.48 -6.30
CA GLY A 63 14.96 -10.50 -7.67
C GLY A 63 16.01 -10.22 -8.77
N ARG A 64 17.20 -10.82 -8.68
CA ARG A 64 18.08 -10.92 -9.86
C ARG A 64 17.68 -12.15 -10.63
N ILE A 65 16.72 -11.98 -11.51
CA ILE A 65 16.43 -12.97 -12.52
C ILE A 65 17.54 -12.80 -13.55
N GLY A 66 18.52 -13.71 -13.58
CA GLY A 66 19.60 -13.73 -14.58
C GLY A 66 19.11 -14.10 -15.99
N LEU A 67 17.83 -13.88 -16.27
CA LEU A 67 17.16 -14.16 -17.53
C LEU A 67 17.07 -12.85 -18.32
N GLY A 68 17.33 -12.92 -19.62
CA GLY A 68 17.01 -11.82 -20.53
C GLY A 68 15.51 -11.54 -20.55
N THR A 69 15.12 -10.35 -21.00
CA THR A 69 13.71 -9.94 -21.08
C THR A 69 12.85 -10.93 -21.87
N GLU A 70 13.33 -11.45 -22.99
CA GLU A 70 12.58 -12.41 -23.81
C GLU A 70 12.33 -13.74 -23.09
N GLU A 71 13.35 -14.23 -22.39
CA GLU A 71 13.31 -15.51 -21.66
C GLU A 71 12.42 -15.40 -20.41
N TYR A 72 12.44 -14.25 -19.75
CA TYR A 72 11.50 -13.91 -18.68
C TYR A 72 10.06 -13.79 -19.21
N MET A 73 9.85 -13.10 -20.33
CA MET A 73 8.54 -12.93 -20.96
C MET A 73 7.98 -14.27 -21.46
N ALA A 74 8.81 -15.22 -21.89
CA ALA A 74 8.39 -16.57 -22.23
C ALA A 74 7.94 -17.36 -20.98
N LEU A 75 8.71 -17.30 -19.89
CA LEU A 75 8.42 -18.01 -18.64
C LEU A 75 7.07 -17.60 -18.02
N ILE A 76 6.74 -16.31 -18.05
CA ILE A 76 5.49 -15.77 -17.49
C ILE A 76 4.28 -15.88 -18.44
N ARG A 77 4.50 -16.17 -19.73
CA ARG A 77 3.43 -16.43 -20.69
C ARG A 77 2.98 -17.90 -20.66
N ASP A 78 3.91 -18.80 -20.37
CA ASP A 78 3.65 -20.25 -20.29
C ASP A 78 3.06 -20.67 -18.94
N ARG A 79 3.27 -19.86 -17.89
CA ARG A 79 2.53 -19.95 -16.65
C ARG A 79 1.45 -18.88 -16.65
N ASP A 80 0.19 -19.28 -16.49
CA ASP A 80 -0.97 -18.38 -16.42
C ASP A 80 -0.96 -17.57 -15.11
N ILE A 81 0.04 -16.70 -14.96
CA ILE A 81 0.24 -15.84 -13.79
C ILE A 81 -0.16 -14.44 -14.22
N PRO A 82 -1.28 -13.90 -13.72
CA PRO A 82 -1.69 -12.55 -14.05
C PRO A 82 -0.63 -11.59 -13.55
N LEU A 83 0.02 -10.89 -14.48
CA LEU A 83 0.88 -9.76 -14.16
C LEU A 83 0.01 -8.70 -13.48
N PRO A 84 0.43 -8.13 -12.33
CA PRO A 84 -0.21 -6.91 -11.85
C PRO A 84 0.02 -5.84 -12.92
N LEU A 85 -1.05 -5.50 -13.64
CA LEU A 85 -1.07 -4.36 -14.55
C LEU A 85 -0.77 -3.12 -13.72
N LYS A 86 0.47 -2.64 -13.79
CA LYS A 86 0.73 -1.24 -13.55
C LYS A 86 0.32 -0.50 -14.81
N GLU A 87 -0.86 0.14 -14.74
CA GLU A 87 -1.09 1.35 -15.52
C GLU A 87 -0.16 2.44 -14.97
N ASP A 88 1.12 2.36 -15.33
CA ASP A 88 2.00 3.51 -15.22
C ASP A 88 1.61 4.44 -16.38
N GLN A 89 0.78 5.45 -16.10
CA GLN A 89 0.84 6.69 -16.86
C GLN A 89 2.21 7.31 -16.62
N PRO A 90 3.00 7.62 -17.65
CA PRO A 90 3.93 8.72 -17.56
C PRO A 90 3.22 9.96 -18.11
N GLY A 91 2.87 10.86 -17.18
CA GLY A 91 2.82 12.27 -17.51
C GLY A 91 4.17 12.73 -18.08
N GLY A 92 4.05 13.61 -19.06
CA GLY A 92 5.04 14.55 -19.60
C GLY A 92 6.51 14.38 -19.24
N PHE A 93 7.32 14.14 -20.27
CA PHE A 93 8.60 14.81 -20.42
C PHE A 93 8.52 15.69 -21.67
N SER A 94 8.67 16.99 -21.45
CA SER A 94 9.11 17.99 -22.43
C SER A 94 10.58 17.78 -22.74
N GLU A 95 10.98 17.81 -24.01
CA GLU A 95 12.27 18.40 -24.44
C GLU A 95 12.28 18.57 -25.98
N ASP A 96 12.08 19.82 -26.39
CA ASP A 96 12.87 20.66 -27.32
C ASP A 96 13.22 20.24 -28.77
N ALA A 97 13.27 21.30 -29.61
CA ALA A 97 13.80 21.47 -30.97
C ALA A 97 12.92 20.90 -32.12
N ASP A 98 12.43 21.67 -33.09
CA ASP A 98 12.95 22.87 -33.81
C ASP A 98 11.76 23.72 -34.31
#